data_AF-A0A9D6FA25-F1
#
_entry.id   AF-A0A9D6FA25-F1
#
_cell.length_a   1.000
_cell.length_b   1.000
_cell.length_c   1.000
_cell.angle_alpha   90.00
_cell.angle_beta   90.00
_cell.angle_gamma   90.00
#
_symmetry.space_group_name_H-M   'P 1'
#
loop_
_entity.id
_entity.type
_entity.pdbx_description
1 polymer ?
#
loop_
_entity_poly.entity_id
_entity_poly.type
_entity_poly.pdbx_seq_one_letter_code
_entity_poly.pdbx_strand_id
1 'polypeptide(L)'
;MIGRGMSKGSDYDRETGRVKFSSKEVIPDFIFPKLNLALEVKLASDSSRAKGVIDEVNADIRTYKKKFKFVLFVIYDIGSIRDESEFRRDLESEDGVSVLIIKH
;
A
#
# COMPACT_ATOMS: atom_id res chain seq x y z
N MET A 1 -10.74 3.70 -15.76
CA MET A 1 -11.68 3.22 -14.72
C MET A 1 -10.93 2.20 -13.86
N ILE A 2 -10.96 2.34 -12.54
CA ILE A 2 -10.35 1.37 -11.60
C ILE A 2 -11.22 0.11 -11.57
N GLY A 3 -10.62 -1.09 -11.63
CA GLY A 3 -11.34 -2.36 -11.50
C GLY A 3 -12.12 -2.80 -12.76
N ARG A 4 -11.52 -2.75 -13.95
CA ARG A 4 -12.18 -3.20 -15.19
C ARG A 4 -12.64 -4.67 -15.05
N GLY A 5 -13.95 -4.90 -15.10
CA GLY A 5 -14.55 -6.22 -14.88
C GLY A 5 -14.82 -6.60 -13.42
N MET A 6 -14.58 -5.68 -12.48
CA MET A 6 -14.84 -5.85 -11.05
C MET A 6 -16.00 -4.96 -10.60
N SER A 7 -16.80 -5.45 -9.66
CA SER A 7 -17.94 -4.74 -9.11
C SER A 7 -17.59 -4.12 -7.74
N LYS A 8 -17.83 -2.81 -7.59
CA LYS A 8 -17.67 -2.12 -6.30
C LYS A 8 -18.69 -2.64 -5.28
N GLY A 9 -18.29 -2.80 -4.02
CA GLY A 9 -19.14 -3.35 -2.95
C GLY A 9 -19.16 -4.88 -2.88
N SER A 10 -18.56 -5.56 -3.85
CA SER A 10 -18.45 -7.02 -3.87
C SER A 10 -17.05 -7.54 -4.16
N ASP A 11 -16.38 -7.02 -5.19
CA ASP A 11 -15.03 -7.44 -5.57
C ASP A 11 -13.96 -6.52 -5.00
N TYR A 12 -14.29 -5.24 -4.86
CA TYR A 12 -13.44 -4.25 -4.22
C TYR A 12 -14.26 -3.13 -3.60
N ASP A 13 -13.64 -2.41 -2.65
CA ASP A 13 -14.16 -1.17 -2.12
C ASP A 13 -13.05 -0.15 -1.90
N ARG A 14 -13.46 1.11 -1.68
CA ARG A 14 -12.58 2.24 -1.38
C ARG A 14 -12.81 2.71 0.04
N GLU A 15 -11.74 3.12 0.71
CA GLU A 15 -11.78 3.76 2.03
C GLU A 15 -12.67 2.99 3.04
N THR A 16 -12.54 1.66 3.03
CA THR A 16 -13.26 0.78 3.95
C THR A 16 -12.36 -0.37 4.40
N GLY A 17 -12.89 -1.27 5.23
CA GLY A 17 -12.12 -2.39 5.74
C GLY A 17 -11.25 -2.05 6.95
N ARG A 18 -11.69 -1.06 7.77
CA ARG A 18 -11.10 -0.65 9.05
C ARG A 18 -10.29 -1.75 9.74
N VAL A 19 -9.06 -1.39 10.09
CA VAL A 19 -8.15 -2.22 10.88
C VAL A 19 -7.89 -1.50 12.20
N LYS A 20 -8.17 -2.19 13.31
CA LYS A 20 -7.89 -1.66 14.64
C LYS A 20 -6.42 -1.89 14.99
N PHE A 21 -5.72 -0.82 15.37
CA PHE A 21 -4.34 -0.87 15.83
C PHE A 21 -4.19 -0.05 17.12
N SER A 22 -3.99 -0.74 18.24
CA SER A 22 -3.98 -0.13 19.58
C SER A 22 -5.29 0.65 19.81
N SER A 23 -5.24 1.98 19.91
CA SER A 23 -6.38 2.89 20.08
C SER A 23 -6.83 3.61 18.80
N LYS A 24 -6.20 3.31 17.65
CA LYS A 24 -6.50 3.95 16.37
C LYS A 24 -7.19 2.98 15.40
N GLU A 25 -8.04 3.55 14.54
CA GLU A 25 -8.55 2.86 13.35
C GLU A 25 -7.85 3.42 12.13
N VAL A 26 -7.34 2.52 11.28
CA VAL A 26 -6.71 2.88 10.00
C VAL A 26 -7.52 2.23 8.88
N ILE A 27 -7.64 2.94 7.76
CA ILE A 27 -8.47 2.56 6.62
C ILE A 27 -7.57 2.58 5.37
N PRO A 28 -7.38 1.43 4.70
CA PRO A 28 -6.68 1.40 3.42
C PRO A 28 -7.44 2.18 2.34
N ASP A 29 -6.71 2.71 1.35
CA ASP A 29 -7.32 3.36 0.19
C ASP A 29 -8.29 2.43 -0.56
N PHE A 30 -7.89 1.16 -0.74
CA PHE A 30 -8.69 0.13 -1.39
C PHE A 30 -8.57 -1.21 -0.68
N ILE A 31 -9.64 -2.01 -0.75
CA ILE A 31 -9.62 -3.40 -0.32
C ILE A 31 -10.20 -4.30 -1.41
N PHE A 32 -9.68 -5.53 -1.49
CA PHE A 32 -10.15 -6.58 -2.38
C PHE A 32 -10.44 -7.82 -1.52
N PRO A 33 -11.65 -7.93 -0.94
CA PRO A 33 -11.95 -8.94 0.09
C PRO A 33 -11.71 -10.38 -0.38
N LYS A 34 -12.10 -10.70 -1.62
CA LYS A 34 -11.93 -12.04 -2.22
C LYS A 34 -10.46 -12.43 -2.41
N LEU A 35 -9.57 -11.44 -2.51
CA LEU A 35 -8.13 -11.66 -2.63
C LEU A 35 -7.42 -11.57 -1.27
N ASN A 36 -8.14 -11.21 -0.19
CA ASN A 36 -7.55 -10.91 1.12
C ASN A 36 -6.42 -9.87 1.03
N LEU A 37 -6.66 -8.82 0.24
CA LEU A 37 -5.69 -7.82 -0.17
C LEU A 37 -6.15 -6.40 0.25
N ALA A 38 -5.24 -5.65 0.86
CA ALA A 38 -5.32 -4.19 0.98
C ALA A 38 -4.39 -3.53 -0.05
N LEU A 39 -4.83 -2.41 -0.62
CA LEU A 39 -4.01 -1.60 -1.52
C LEU A 39 -3.95 -0.17 -0.99
N GLU A 40 -2.74 0.36 -0.93
CA GLU A 40 -2.43 1.71 -0.45
C GLU A 40 -1.60 2.45 -1.50
N VAL A 41 -1.91 3.73 -1.74
CA VAL A 41 -1.23 4.57 -2.71
C VAL A 41 -0.43 5.66 -1.99
N LYS A 42 0.86 5.80 -2.33
CA LYS A 42 1.74 6.85 -1.80
C LYS A 42 2.36 7.67 -2.92
N LEU A 43 2.73 8.91 -2.60
CA LEU A 43 3.40 9.84 -3.50
C LEU A 43 4.79 10.18 -2.96
N ALA A 44 5.82 9.93 -3.75
CA ALA A 44 7.20 10.32 -3.51
C ALA A 44 7.57 11.48 -4.46
N SER A 45 7.31 12.71 -4.01
CA SER A 45 7.54 13.94 -4.80
C SER A 45 9.00 14.38 -4.85
N ASP A 46 9.76 14.05 -3.80
CA ASP A 46 11.13 14.48 -3.57
C ASP A 46 11.82 13.50 -2.59
N SER A 47 13.11 13.66 -2.39
CA SER A 47 13.92 12.76 -1.55
C SER A 47 13.54 12.77 -0.07
N SER A 48 13.00 13.88 0.45
CA SER A 48 12.49 13.94 1.81
C SER A 48 11.18 13.17 1.92
N ARG A 49 10.28 13.35 0.95
CA ARG A 49 9.02 12.64 0.89
C ARG A 49 9.22 11.13 0.72
N ALA A 50 10.17 10.71 -0.12
CA ALA A 50 10.52 9.29 -0.30
C ALA A 50 10.90 8.61 1.02
N LYS A 51 11.66 9.28 1.89
CA LYS A 51 11.98 8.78 3.24
C LYS A 51 10.72 8.66 4.11
N GLY A 52 9.87 9.69 4.10
CA GLY A 52 8.58 9.63 4.81
C GLY A 52 7.67 8.51 4.31
N VAL A 53 7.69 8.21 3.00
CA VAL A 53 6.94 7.08 2.42
C VAL A 53 7.43 5.76 3.00
N ILE A 54 8.73 5.56 3.19
CA ILE A 54 9.27 4.34 3.81
C ILE A 54 8.71 4.15 5.23
N ASP A 55 8.71 5.20 6.04
CA ASP A 55 8.20 5.14 7.42
C ASP A 55 6.69 4.85 7.46
N GLU A 56 5.92 5.50 6.57
CA GLU A 56 4.48 5.27 6.40
C GLU A 56 4.18 3.84 5.97
N VAL A 57 4.86 3.33 4.93
CA VAL A 57 4.68 1.97 4.42
C VAL A 57 4.95 0.96 5.54
N ASN A 58 6.04 1.10 6.29
CA ASN A 58 6.36 0.21 7.40
C ASN A 58 5.30 0.24 8.51
N ALA A 59 4.71 1.40 8.80
CA ALA A 59 3.61 1.52 9.77
C ALA A 59 2.31 0.86 9.26
N ASP A 60 2.03 1.03 7.98
CA ASP A 60 0.85 0.48 7.31
C ASP A 60 0.95 -1.05 7.21
N ILE A 61 2.13 -1.62 6.89
CA ILE A 61 2.38 -3.08 6.91
C ILE A 61 2.00 -3.67 8.28
N ARG A 62 2.58 -3.13 9.36
CA ARG A 62 2.31 -3.59 10.75
C ARG A 62 0.83 -3.53 11.12
N THR A 63 0.09 -2.62 10.51
CA THR A 63 -1.34 -2.45 10.77
C THR A 63 -2.17 -3.38 9.90
N TYR A 64 -2.07 -3.25 8.57
CA TYR A 64 -2.88 -3.94 7.60
C TYR A 64 -2.68 -5.46 7.64
N LYS A 65 -1.46 -5.96 7.91
CA LYS A 65 -1.18 -7.39 8.06
C LYS A 65 -1.92 -8.07 9.21
N LYS A 66 -2.50 -7.31 10.15
CA LYS A 66 -3.39 -7.88 11.19
C LYS A 66 -4.70 -8.41 10.64
N LYS A 67 -5.11 -7.96 9.45
CA LYS A 67 -6.39 -8.30 8.84
C LYS A 67 -6.24 -8.88 7.44
N PHE A 68 -5.32 -8.33 6.64
CA PHE A 68 -5.13 -8.70 5.25
C PHE A 68 -3.92 -9.61 5.10
N LYS A 69 -4.08 -10.71 4.34
CA LYS A 69 -2.96 -11.61 4.02
C LYS A 69 -1.96 -10.92 3.12
N PHE A 70 -2.46 -10.17 2.14
CA PHE A 70 -1.65 -9.45 1.16
C PHE A 70 -1.81 -7.93 1.33
N VAL A 71 -0.73 -7.20 1.09
CA VAL A 71 -0.73 -5.73 1.08
C VAL A 71 0.07 -5.27 -0.15
N LEU A 72 -0.56 -4.47 -1.00
CA LEU A 72 0.07 -3.89 -2.18
C LEU A 72 0.22 -2.38 -2.00
N PHE A 73 1.44 -1.89 -2.08
CA PHE A 73 1.73 -0.47 -2.13
C PHE A 73 1.96 -0.03 -3.57
N VAL A 74 1.28 1.04 -4.00
CA VAL A 74 1.55 1.70 -5.27
C VAL A 74 2.20 3.05 -4.97
N ILE A 75 3.46 3.21 -5.33
CA ILE A 75 4.24 4.41 -5.06
C ILE A 75 4.44 5.14 -6.39
N TYR A 76 3.85 6.33 -6.49
CA TYR A 76 4.13 7.26 -7.59
C TYR A 76 5.39 8.04 -7.28
N ASP A 77 6.43 7.90 -8.11
CA ASP A 77 7.70 8.59 -7.95
C ASP A 77 7.90 9.62 -9.06
N ILE A 78 8.13 10.89 -8.67
CA ILE A 78 8.36 12.02 -9.59
C ILE A 78 9.87 12.25 -9.84
N GLY A 79 10.73 11.30 -9.46
CA GLY A 79 12.19 11.35 -9.75
C GLY A 79 13.07 11.37 -8.51
N SER A 80 12.56 10.87 -7.39
CA SER A 80 13.25 10.82 -6.10
C SER A 80 13.91 9.47 -5.81
N ILE A 81 13.35 8.36 -6.34
CA ILE A 81 13.86 7.00 -6.08
C ILE A 81 14.85 6.61 -7.18
N ARG A 82 16.14 6.60 -6.81
CA ARG A 82 17.25 6.27 -7.71
C ARG A 82 17.38 4.77 -7.93
N ASP A 83 17.47 4.00 -6.85
CA ASP A 83 17.55 2.54 -6.89
C ASP A 83 16.21 1.92 -6.47
N GLU A 84 15.41 1.52 -7.46
CA GLU A 84 14.13 0.87 -7.22
C GLU A 84 14.27 -0.53 -6.63
N SER A 85 15.37 -1.23 -6.96
CA SER A 85 15.55 -2.62 -6.54
C SER A 85 15.83 -2.68 -5.04
N GLU A 86 16.72 -1.80 -4.57
CA GLU A 86 16.99 -1.62 -3.14
C GLU A 86 15.72 -1.17 -2.41
N PHE A 87 15.05 -0.13 -2.91
CA PHE A 87 13.85 0.42 -2.30
C PHE A 87 12.72 -0.61 -2.14
N ARG A 88 12.46 -1.43 -3.16
CA ARG A 88 11.46 -2.51 -3.08
C ARG A 88 11.91 -3.59 -2.11
N ARG A 89 13.15 -4.06 -2.20
CA ARG A 89 13.66 -5.15 -1.38
C ARG A 89 13.54 -4.87 0.12
N ASP A 90 13.79 -3.64 0.54
CA ASP A 90 13.69 -3.26 1.96
C ASP A 90 12.23 -3.27 2.45
N LEU A 91 11.29 -2.83 1.61
CA LEU A 91 9.86 -2.76 1.95
C LEU A 91 9.12 -4.10 1.76
N GLU A 92 9.58 -4.96 0.86
CA GLU A 92 9.03 -6.30 0.58
C GLU A 92 9.68 -7.39 1.46
N SER A 93 10.20 -7.03 2.62
CA SER A 93 10.88 -7.95 3.53
C SER A 93 9.92 -8.93 4.24
N GLU A 94 8.62 -8.63 4.26
CA GLU A 94 7.57 -9.47 4.84
C GLU A 94 6.76 -10.22 3.76
N ASP A 95 6.45 -11.50 4.00
CA ASP A 95 5.65 -12.30 3.06
C ASP A 95 4.27 -11.68 2.80
N GLY A 96 3.84 -11.69 1.54
CA GLY A 96 2.59 -11.09 1.09
C GLY A 96 2.57 -9.56 1.04
N VAL A 97 3.72 -8.89 1.21
CA VAL A 97 3.88 -7.46 0.89
C VAL A 97 4.45 -7.32 -0.52
N SER A 98 3.91 -6.38 -1.30
CA SER A 98 4.44 -6.04 -2.62
C SER A 98 4.41 -4.53 -2.85
N VAL A 99 5.39 -4.01 -3.56
CA VAL A 99 5.59 -2.60 -3.85
C VAL A 99 5.73 -2.39 -5.36
N LEU A 100 4.77 -1.69 -5.93
CA LEU A 100 4.81 -1.25 -7.32
C LEU A 100 5.22 0.23 -7.37
N ILE A 101 6.38 0.51 -7.95
CA ILE A 101 6.83 1.89 -8.19
C ILE A 101 6.43 2.28 -9.62
N ILE A 102 5.72 3.39 -9.75
CA ILE A 102 5.33 3.99 -11.03
C ILE A 102 6.08 5.31 -11.18
N LYS A 103 6.97 5.38 -12.16
CA LYS A 103 7.73 6.59 -12.48
C LYS A 103 7.00 7.48 -13.47
N HIS A 104 7.26 8.79 -13.35
CA HIS A 104 6.96 9.76 -14.39
C HIS A 104 8.07 9.80 -15.43
#